data_AF-A0AAD7M7J8-F1
#
_entry.id   AF-A0AAD7M7J8-F1
#
_cell.length_a   1.000
_cell.length_b   1.000
_cell.length_c   1.000
_cell.angle_alpha   90.00
_cell.angle_beta   90.00
_cell.angle_gamma   90.00
#
_symmetry.space_group_name_H-M   'P 1'
#
loop_
_entity.id
_entity.type
_entity.pdbx_description
1 polymer ?
#
loop_
_entity_poly.entity_id
_entity_poly.type
_entity_poly.pdbx_seq_one_letter_code
_entity_poly.pdbx_strand_id
1 'polypeptide(L)'
;MPQPSPVSAITNSMHLHPPTRFDLSPSNMVSSLNLALSSPSQTPSRRHSWDEMEKIDPVLWSPAKKKRPLYAHLGSTSTGSLLLSSPKIKSYDTSIIAPVIQHVPRLIKAPDWTLTASDGAEEGYKKTAAWQNVVVRDNIIEEANAMMIFQNMGLKKMKEALHQQEEKAATDRARLFKGRAQVLSSDEFTNQVKDMNAAKKLKDAGKEVKRITREGKKELREELEKEWAQMKERHIAVVEIWSQECSELLAAKTKKKDLPPKPKLGKKPQIPAEEDNEHDLKDEVIDDGDV
;
A
#
# COMPACT_ATOMS: atom_id res chain seq x y z
N MET A 1 -7.40 17.25 18.90
CA MET A 1 -7.05 18.67 18.70
C MET A 1 -7.98 19.25 17.64
N PRO A 2 -8.83 20.25 17.96
CA PRO A 2 -9.69 20.87 16.95
C PRO A 2 -8.84 21.62 15.92
N GLN A 3 -9.11 21.41 14.62
CA GLN A 3 -8.44 22.18 13.57
C GLN A 3 -8.86 23.65 13.65
N PRO A 4 -7.93 24.61 13.66
CA PRO A 4 -8.28 26.02 13.63
C PRO A 4 -8.97 26.37 12.31
N SER A 5 -10.01 27.18 12.40
CA SER A 5 -10.71 27.74 11.23
C SER A 5 -9.69 28.32 10.22
N PRO A 6 -9.90 28.15 8.90
CA PRO A 6 -9.03 28.72 7.87
C PRO A 6 -8.77 30.21 8.06
N VAL A 7 -9.76 30.95 8.57
CA VAL A 7 -9.66 32.37 8.87
C VAL A 7 -8.66 32.63 10.00
N SER A 8 -8.67 31.80 11.05
CA SER A 8 -7.73 31.90 12.17
C SER A 8 -6.29 31.58 11.76
N ALA A 9 -6.10 30.66 10.80
CA ALA A 9 -4.77 30.37 10.26
C ALA A 9 -4.19 31.56 9.47
N ILE A 10 -5.02 32.26 8.70
CA ILE A 10 -4.60 33.44 7.93
C ILE A 10 -4.29 34.61 8.87
N THR A 11 -5.13 34.88 9.87
CA THR A 11 -4.87 35.95 10.84
C THR A 11 -3.61 35.70 11.67
N ASN A 12 -3.37 34.46 12.11
CA ASN A 12 -2.11 34.12 12.79
C ASN A 12 -0.90 34.26 11.85
N SER A 13 -1.03 33.90 10.57
CA SER A 13 0.04 34.10 9.59
C SER A 13 0.40 35.57 9.40
N MET A 14 -0.59 36.46 9.37
CA MET A 14 -0.35 37.90 9.24
C MET A 14 0.21 38.52 10.53
N HIS A 15 -0.13 37.97 11.70
CA HIS A 15 0.48 38.38 12.96
C HIS A 15 1.95 37.97 13.08
N LEU A 16 2.30 36.77 12.62
CA LEU A 16 3.68 36.27 12.65
C LEU A 16 4.57 36.94 11.60
N HIS A 17 3.98 37.41 10.50
CA HIS A 17 4.67 38.07 9.41
C HIS A 17 3.92 39.36 9.02
N PRO A 18 4.04 40.44 9.82
CA PRO A 18 3.44 41.72 9.46
C PRO A 18 4.00 42.15 8.09
N PRO A 19 3.14 42.58 7.15
CA PRO A 19 3.58 42.99 5.83
C PRO A 19 4.63 44.09 5.98
N THR A 20 5.79 43.86 5.38
CA THR A 20 6.89 44.80 5.50
C THR A 20 6.63 45.99 4.57
N ARG A 21 7.27 47.13 4.83
CA ARG A 21 7.16 48.33 3.98
C ARG A 21 7.47 48.06 2.50
N PHE A 22 8.17 46.97 2.20
CA PHE A 22 8.48 46.50 0.85
C PHE A 22 7.25 45.96 0.10
N ASP A 23 6.30 45.34 0.82
CA ASP A 23 5.09 44.73 0.27
C ASP A 23 3.98 45.77 0.01
N LEU A 24 4.04 46.91 0.71
CA LEU A 24 3.05 47.99 0.60
C LEU A 24 3.45 49.10 -0.38
N SER A 25 4.57 48.94 -1.10
CA SER A 25 5.02 49.93 -2.08
C SER A 25 4.25 49.80 -3.39
N PRO A 26 3.47 50.81 -3.81
CA PRO A 26 2.74 50.78 -5.08
C PRO A 26 3.66 50.74 -6.31
N SER A 27 4.97 50.96 -6.14
CA SER A 27 5.95 50.93 -7.23
C SER A 27 6.31 49.51 -7.71
N ASN A 28 5.94 48.45 -6.98
CA ASN A 28 6.31 47.07 -7.34
C ASN A 28 5.24 46.33 -8.16
N MET A 29 4.10 46.97 -8.46
CA MET A 29 3.02 46.36 -9.23
C MET A 29 3.13 46.58 -10.75
N VAL A 30 4.09 47.39 -11.22
CA VAL A 30 4.24 47.71 -12.65
C VAL A 30 5.71 47.68 -13.03
N SER A 31 6.19 46.58 -13.61
CA SER A 31 7.16 46.52 -14.73
C SER A 31 7.87 45.17 -14.78
N SER A 32 7.59 44.39 -15.82
CA SER A 32 8.44 43.27 -16.23
C SER A 32 8.58 43.21 -17.75
N LEU A 33 8.94 44.34 -18.36
CA LEU A 33 9.51 44.37 -19.71
C LEU A 33 10.42 45.59 -19.81
N ASN A 34 11.70 45.42 -19.50
CA ASN A 34 12.81 46.18 -20.09
C ASN A 34 14.15 45.63 -19.58
N LEU A 35 14.87 44.95 -20.48
CA LEU A 35 16.28 44.60 -20.30
C LEU A 35 17.10 45.87 -20.46
N ALA A 36 17.66 46.38 -19.36
CA ALA A 36 18.77 47.32 -19.40
C ALA A 36 19.90 46.78 -18.54
N LEU A 37 21.03 46.59 -19.20
CA LEU A 37 22.31 46.13 -18.66
C LEU A 37 22.82 47.19 -17.67
N SER A 38 22.58 46.99 -16.39
CA SER A 38 23.09 47.84 -15.31
C SER A 38 23.84 46.98 -14.29
N SER A 39 24.99 47.49 -13.87
CA SER A 39 26.02 46.88 -13.04
C SER A 39 25.51 46.08 -11.83
N PRO A 40 26.21 45.01 -11.41
CA PRO A 40 25.80 44.21 -10.28
C PRO A 40 25.88 45.04 -8.99
N SER A 41 24.72 45.45 -8.49
CA SER A 41 24.57 45.92 -7.13
C SER A 41 24.94 44.77 -6.19
N GLN A 42 25.91 45.00 -5.31
CA GLN A 42 26.27 44.07 -4.25
C GLN A 42 25.08 43.91 -3.31
N THR A 43 24.25 42.90 -3.57
CA THR A 43 23.27 42.43 -2.60
C THR A 43 24.02 41.84 -1.41
N PRO A 44 23.66 42.20 -0.16
CA PRO A 44 24.27 41.58 1.02
C PRO A 44 23.99 40.08 0.97
N SER A 45 25.05 39.30 0.75
CA SER A 45 25.04 37.85 0.85
C SER A 45 24.71 37.49 2.29
N ARG A 46 23.42 37.32 2.60
CA ARG A 46 22.95 36.76 3.86
C ARG A 46 23.34 35.28 3.86
N ARG A 47 24.56 35.01 4.31
CA ARG A 47 25.01 33.65 4.64
C ARG A 47 24.12 33.18 5.78
N HIS A 48 23.07 32.43 5.45
CA HIS A 48 22.39 31.62 6.45
C HIS A 48 23.43 30.61 6.94
N SER A 49 23.86 30.77 8.19
CA SER A 49 24.77 29.82 8.82
C SER A 49 24.04 28.49 8.94
N TRP A 50 24.72 27.41 8.60
CA TRP A 50 24.21 26.04 8.75
C TRP A 50 23.80 25.73 10.20
N ASP A 51 24.40 26.41 11.18
CA ASP A 51 24.05 26.33 12.61
C ASP A 51 22.59 26.76 12.91
N GLU A 52 21.94 27.53 12.03
CA GLU A 52 20.55 27.94 12.20
C GLU A 52 19.57 26.85 11.72
N MET A 53 20.00 25.93 10.84
CA MET A 53 19.19 24.80 10.38
C MET A 53 19.05 23.70 11.43
N GLU A 54 20.03 23.52 12.31
CA GLU A 54 19.99 22.51 13.38
C GLU A 54 18.96 22.84 14.48
N LYS A 55 18.50 24.09 14.57
CA LYS A 55 17.52 24.54 15.57
C LYS A 55 16.06 24.47 15.10
N ILE A 56 15.83 24.01 13.88
CA ILE A 56 14.47 23.99 13.33
C ILE A 56 13.77 22.72 13.80
N ASP A 57 12.64 22.91 14.47
CA ASP A 57 11.80 21.84 14.99
C ASP A 57 11.43 20.83 13.87
N PRO A 58 11.80 19.54 14.00
CA PRO A 58 11.52 18.52 12.99
C PRO A 58 10.03 18.33 12.72
N VAL A 59 9.15 18.70 13.66
CA VAL A 59 7.70 18.62 13.51
C VAL A 59 7.16 19.69 12.55
N LEU A 60 7.83 20.84 12.43
CA LEU A 60 7.45 21.91 11.50
C LEU A 60 7.95 21.68 10.07
N TRP A 61 8.70 20.60 9.82
CA TRP A 61 9.41 20.31 8.58
C TRP A 61 8.57 19.52 7.56
N SER A 62 7.58 20.17 6.93
CA SER A 62 6.76 19.53 5.89
C SER A 62 7.45 19.49 4.51
N PRO A 63 7.14 18.52 3.63
CA PRO A 63 7.69 18.45 2.26
C PRO A 63 7.46 19.72 1.43
N ALA A 64 6.37 20.45 1.67
CA ALA A 64 6.10 21.73 1.01
C ALA A 64 7.13 22.81 1.40
N LYS A 65 7.60 22.79 2.65
CA LYS A 65 8.63 23.73 3.13
C LYS A 65 10.03 23.37 2.66
N LYS A 66 10.32 22.11 2.29
CA LYS A 66 11.60 21.70 1.65
C LYS A 66 11.80 22.32 0.27
N LYS A 67 10.71 22.62 -0.45
CA LYS A 67 10.80 23.21 -1.79
C LYS A 67 11.32 24.65 -1.74
N ARG A 68 10.97 25.42 -0.72
CA ARG A 68 11.32 26.86 -0.61
C ARG A 68 12.84 27.13 -0.50
N PRO A 69 13.62 26.47 0.37
CA PRO A 69 15.06 26.65 0.41
C PRO A 69 15.72 26.09 -0.85
N LEU A 70 15.20 25.02 -1.44
CA LEU A 70 15.70 24.48 -2.71
C LEU A 70 15.51 25.49 -3.85
N TYR A 71 14.33 26.11 -3.97
CA TYR A 71 14.11 27.21 -4.92
C TYR A 71 14.96 28.44 -4.62
N ALA A 72 15.21 28.76 -3.35
CA ALA A 72 16.09 29.87 -2.97
C ALA A 72 17.55 29.60 -3.39
N HIS A 73 18.04 28.38 -3.24
CA HIS A 73 19.38 27.99 -3.71
C HIS A 73 19.47 27.97 -5.24
N LEU A 74 18.44 27.46 -5.92
CA LEU A 74 18.35 27.51 -7.39
C LEU A 74 18.27 28.95 -7.92
N GLY A 75 17.65 29.86 -7.17
CA GLY A 75 17.63 31.28 -7.50
C GLY A 75 18.96 31.99 -7.25
N SER A 76 19.86 31.43 -6.43
CA SER A 76 21.17 32.03 -6.14
C SER A 76 22.29 31.54 -7.06
N THR A 77 22.06 30.47 -7.84
CA THR A 77 23.02 30.07 -8.88
C THR A 77 23.02 31.11 -10.00
N SER A 78 24.18 31.72 -10.29
CA SER A 78 24.28 32.77 -11.31
C SER A 78 24.14 32.26 -12.75
N THR A 79 23.98 30.95 -12.92
CA THR A 79 23.76 30.28 -14.20
C THR A 79 22.27 30.32 -14.51
N GLY A 80 21.87 31.25 -15.37
CA GLY A 80 20.48 31.44 -15.79
C GLY A 80 19.86 30.16 -16.34
N SER A 81 18.68 29.82 -15.81
CA SER A 81 17.80 28.70 -16.18
C SER A 81 18.36 27.28 -15.93
N LEU A 82 17.87 26.65 -14.86
CA LEU A 82 17.93 25.21 -14.68
C LEU A 82 16.57 24.62 -15.08
N LEU A 83 16.55 23.88 -16.20
CA LEU A 83 15.41 23.06 -16.57
C LEU A 83 15.32 21.89 -15.60
N LEU A 84 14.55 22.06 -14.53
CA LEU A 84 14.17 20.96 -13.64
C LEU A 84 13.10 20.12 -14.34
N SER A 85 13.51 19.24 -15.25
CA SER A 85 12.68 18.10 -15.60
C SER A 85 12.58 17.24 -14.34
N SER A 86 11.41 17.19 -13.72
CA SER A 86 11.18 16.24 -12.64
C SER A 86 11.27 14.85 -13.28
N PRO A 87 12.29 14.02 -12.98
CA PRO A 87 12.30 12.66 -13.50
C PRO A 87 10.99 12.02 -13.08
N LYS A 88 10.25 11.46 -14.04
CA LYS A 88 9.03 10.72 -13.73
C LYS A 88 9.45 9.61 -12.79
N ILE A 89 8.98 9.66 -11.55
CA ILE A 89 9.15 8.57 -10.60
C ILE A 89 8.34 7.42 -11.17
N LYS A 90 9.04 6.40 -11.69
CA LYS A 90 8.37 5.21 -12.19
C LYS A 90 8.13 4.25 -11.02
N SER A 91 7.21 3.31 -11.20
CA SER A 91 6.86 2.36 -10.13
C SER A 91 8.05 1.52 -9.64
N TYR A 92 9.11 1.38 -10.44
CA TYR A 92 10.34 0.66 -10.05
C TYR A 92 11.33 1.52 -9.27
N ASP A 93 11.23 2.86 -9.33
CA ASP A 93 12.14 3.78 -8.64
C ASP A 93 11.78 3.95 -7.16
N THR A 94 10.53 3.65 -6.79
CA THR A 94 10.08 3.68 -5.39
C THR A 94 10.55 2.43 -4.66
N SER A 95 11.83 2.39 -4.28
CA SER A 95 12.32 1.38 -3.35
C SER A 95 11.54 1.46 -2.04
N ILE A 96 11.20 0.29 -1.48
CA ILE A 96 10.45 0.19 -0.23
C ILE A 96 11.34 0.82 0.86
N ILE A 97 10.94 1.98 1.37
CA ILE A 97 11.61 2.60 2.51
C ILE A 97 11.56 1.59 3.64
N ALA A 98 12.73 1.21 4.17
CA ALA A 98 12.81 0.27 5.27
C ALA A 98 11.89 0.75 6.40
N PRO A 99 11.08 -0.15 6.99
CA PRO A 99 10.15 0.25 8.03
C PRO A 99 10.92 0.96 9.14
N VAL A 100 10.41 2.11 9.57
CA VAL A 100 10.98 2.83 10.71
C VAL A 100 10.69 1.98 11.94
N ILE A 101 11.64 1.13 12.31
CA ILE A 101 11.59 0.35 13.54
C ILE A 101 11.63 1.37 14.67
N GLN A 102 10.47 1.59 15.32
CA GLN A 102 10.43 2.41 16.52
C GLN A 102 11.39 1.78 17.53
N HIS A 103 12.44 2.51 17.92
CA HIS A 103 13.34 2.06 18.96
C HIS A 103 12.53 1.88 20.26
N VAL A 104 12.79 0.79 20.99
CA VAL A 104 12.20 0.55 22.31
C VAL A 104 12.36 1.84 23.13
N PRO A 105 11.27 2.41 23.69
CA PRO A 105 11.35 3.63 24.46
C PRO A 105 12.43 3.49 25.54
N ARG A 106 13.43 4.39 25.53
CA ARG A 106 14.57 4.36 26.47
C ARG A 106 14.16 4.44 27.96
N LEU A 107 12.88 4.71 28.24
CA LEU A 107 12.33 4.78 29.59
C LEU A 107 12.18 3.41 30.27
N ILE A 108 12.15 2.30 29.53
CA ILE A 108 12.05 0.98 30.15
C ILE A 108 13.46 0.55 30.55
N LYS A 109 13.81 0.75 31.83
CA LYS A 109 15.04 0.19 32.40
C LYS A 109 15.03 -1.32 32.16
N ALA A 110 16.09 -1.84 31.55
CA ALA A 110 16.24 -3.28 31.41
C ALA A 110 16.12 -3.93 32.79
N PRO A 111 15.37 -5.04 32.94
CA PRO A 111 15.29 -5.75 34.20
C PRO A 111 16.70 -6.13 34.65
N ASP A 112 17.03 -5.82 35.90
CA ASP A 112 18.34 -6.13 36.47
C ASP A 112 18.42 -7.63 36.76
N TRP A 113 18.98 -8.37 35.80
CA TRP A 113 19.13 -9.83 35.90
C TRP A 113 20.09 -10.24 37.01
N THR A 114 20.91 -9.34 37.55
CA THR A 114 21.85 -9.65 38.64
C THR A 114 21.13 -10.00 39.95
N LEU A 115 19.87 -9.54 40.11
CA LEU A 115 19.02 -9.86 41.27
C LEU A 115 18.52 -11.32 41.25
N THR A 116 18.72 -12.08 40.18
CA THR A 116 18.33 -13.51 40.14
C THR A 116 19.28 -14.42 40.94
N ALA A 117 20.44 -13.92 41.37
CA ALA A 117 21.44 -14.69 42.10
C ALA A 117 21.27 -14.71 43.63
N SER A 118 20.30 -13.98 44.21
CA SER A 118 20.06 -13.98 45.66
C SER A 118 18.93 -14.94 46.05
N ASP A 119 19.28 -15.99 46.80
CA ASP A 119 18.42 -17.14 47.17
C ASP A 119 17.32 -16.84 48.20
N GLY A 120 17.10 -15.59 48.61
CA GLY A 120 16.41 -15.31 49.88
C GLY A 120 15.06 -14.59 49.84
N ALA A 121 14.83 -13.69 48.88
CA ALA A 121 13.63 -12.85 48.92
C ALA A 121 13.26 -12.35 47.51
N GLU A 122 11.95 -12.25 47.26
CA GLU A 122 11.33 -11.60 46.10
C GLU A 122 11.14 -12.42 44.80
N GLU A 123 10.84 -13.71 44.88
CA GLU A 123 10.35 -14.47 43.70
C GLU A 123 9.09 -13.85 43.06
N GLY A 124 8.20 -13.26 43.87
CA GLY A 124 6.96 -12.63 43.42
C GLY A 124 7.19 -11.38 42.57
N TYR A 125 8.08 -10.47 42.98
CA TYR A 125 8.38 -9.23 42.24
C TYR A 125 9.15 -9.50 40.95
N LYS A 126 10.04 -10.49 40.93
CA LYS A 126 10.80 -10.88 39.73
C LYS A 126 9.87 -11.42 38.64
N LYS A 127 8.89 -12.25 39.01
CA LYS A 127 7.92 -12.82 38.06
C LYS A 127 7.01 -11.76 37.44
N THR A 128 6.57 -10.78 38.22
CA THR A 128 5.70 -9.70 37.71
C THR A 128 6.46 -8.75 36.80
N ALA A 129 7.69 -8.37 37.13
CA ALA A 129 8.54 -7.52 36.28
C ALA A 129 8.93 -8.19 34.96
N ALA A 130 9.27 -9.49 35.00
CA ALA A 130 9.57 -10.25 33.78
C ALA A 130 8.35 -10.37 32.87
N TRP A 131 7.18 -10.69 33.45
CA TRP A 131 5.93 -10.77 32.69
C TRP A 131 5.55 -9.43 32.06
N GLN A 132 5.66 -8.32 32.80
CA GLN A 132 5.44 -6.97 32.26
C GLN A 132 6.36 -6.65 31.08
N ASN A 133 7.64 -7.04 31.15
CA ASN A 133 8.58 -6.85 30.05
C ASN A 133 8.21 -7.68 28.82
N VAL A 134 7.76 -8.92 28.99
CA VAL A 134 7.27 -9.77 27.88
C VAL A 134 6.06 -9.13 27.23
N VAL A 135 5.05 -8.74 28.02
CA VAL A 135 3.83 -8.10 27.51
C VAL A 135 4.14 -6.81 26.74
N VAL A 136 5.03 -5.96 27.27
CA VAL A 136 5.42 -4.72 26.58
C VAL A 136 6.16 -5.03 25.27
N ARG A 137 7.02 -6.04 25.23
CA ARG A 137 7.70 -6.46 23.99
C ARG A 137 6.73 -7.01 22.96
N ASP A 138 5.77 -7.84 23.38
CA ASP A 138 4.76 -8.40 22.49
C ASP A 138 3.91 -7.30 21.86
N ASN A 139 3.50 -6.30 22.65
CA ASN A 139 2.76 -5.14 22.14
C ASN A 139 3.58 -4.32 21.13
N ILE A 140 4.88 -4.10 21.37
CA ILE A 140 5.77 -3.40 20.43
C ILE A 140 5.91 -4.17 19.11
N ILE A 141 6.05 -5.50 19.18
CA ILE A 141 6.13 -6.37 17.99
C ILE A 141 4.81 -6.34 17.22
N GLU A 142 3.68 -6.42 17.91
CA GLU A 142 2.34 -6.35 17.31
C GLU A 142 2.13 -5.00 16.60
N GLU A 143 2.48 -3.89 17.25
CA GLU A 143 2.41 -2.55 16.64
C GLU A 143 3.30 -2.43 15.40
N ALA A 144 4.54 -2.92 15.48
CA ALA A 144 5.47 -2.91 14.34
C ALA A 144 4.93 -3.72 13.16
N ASN A 145 4.34 -4.90 13.43
CA ASN A 145 3.70 -5.73 12.42
C ASN A 145 2.49 -5.04 11.79
N ALA A 146 1.63 -4.41 12.61
CA ALA A 146 0.49 -3.64 12.11
C ALA A 146 0.94 -2.49 11.20
N MET A 147 1.94 -1.70 11.62
CA MET A 147 2.51 -0.63 10.81
C MET A 147 3.06 -1.13 9.48
N MET A 148 3.77 -2.26 9.47
CA MET A 148 4.27 -2.89 8.24
C MET A 148 3.13 -3.25 7.29
N ILE A 149 2.02 -3.81 7.79
CA ILE A 149 0.84 -4.12 6.97
C ILE A 149 0.24 -2.84 6.38
N PHE A 150 0.08 -1.77 7.18
CA PHE A 150 -0.44 -0.48 6.69
C PHE A 150 0.45 0.14 5.61
N GLN A 151 1.77 0.13 5.79
CA GLN A 151 2.71 0.63 4.79
C GLN A 151 2.63 -0.19 3.50
N ASN A 152 2.60 -1.52 3.60
CA ASN A 152 2.47 -2.41 2.45
C ASN A 152 1.16 -2.20 1.69
N MET A 153 0.04 -2.00 2.39
CA MET A 153 -1.24 -1.65 1.77
C MET A 153 -1.17 -0.30 1.04
N GLY A 154 -0.55 0.71 1.66
CA GLY A 154 -0.36 2.02 1.04
C GLY A 154 0.50 1.96 -0.22
N LEU A 155 1.62 1.22 -0.17
CA LEU A 155 2.50 1.01 -1.31
C LEU A 155 1.80 0.24 -2.44
N LYS A 156 1.02 -0.79 -2.11
CA LYS A 156 0.23 -1.53 -3.10
C LYS A 156 -0.76 -0.60 -3.82
N LYS A 157 -1.50 0.22 -3.07
CA LYS A 157 -2.44 1.20 -3.64
C LYS A 157 -1.73 2.23 -4.53
N MET A 158 -0.55 2.72 -4.12
CA MET A 158 0.24 3.65 -4.91
C MET A 158 0.77 3.00 -6.19
N LYS A 159 1.25 1.76 -6.12
CA LYS A 159 1.70 0.98 -7.27
C LYS A 159 0.57 0.74 -8.26
N GLU A 160 -0.61 0.37 -7.78
CA GLU A 160 -1.82 0.21 -8.62
C GLU A 160 -2.22 1.53 -9.28
N ALA A 161 -2.18 2.65 -8.55
CA ALA A 161 -2.49 3.97 -9.11
C ALA A 161 -1.49 4.39 -10.19
N LEU A 162 -0.19 4.18 -9.96
CA LEU A 162 0.87 4.45 -10.95
C LEU A 162 0.71 3.56 -12.18
N HIS A 163 0.48 2.26 -11.99
CA HIS A 163 0.25 1.32 -13.08
C HIS A 163 -0.95 1.73 -13.95
N GLN A 164 -2.07 2.10 -13.32
CA GLN A 164 -3.24 2.61 -14.05
C GLN A 164 -2.92 3.89 -14.85
N GLN A 165 -2.08 4.78 -14.32
CA GLN A 165 -1.65 5.98 -15.05
C GLN A 165 -0.75 5.63 -16.23
N GLU A 166 0.19 4.70 -16.05
CA GLU A 166 1.10 4.22 -17.08
C GLU A 166 0.35 3.48 -18.19
N GLU A 167 -0.56 2.56 -17.85
CA GLU A 167 -1.40 1.84 -18.81
C GLU A 167 -2.36 2.75 -19.57
N LYS A 168 -2.99 3.72 -18.90
CA LYS A 168 -3.85 4.69 -19.58
C LYS A 168 -3.05 5.51 -20.57
N ALA A 169 -1.85 5.97 -20.20
CA ALA A 169 -0.98 6.72 -21.10
C ALA A 169 -0.53 5.89 -22.32
N ALA A 170 -0.23 4.60 -22.12
CA ALA A 170 0.09 3.69 -23.22
C ALA A 170 -1.11 3.43 -24.13
N THR A 171 -2.30 3.24 -23.56
CA THR A 171 -3.49 2.85 -24.32
C THR A 171 -4.08 3.99 -25.14
N ASP A 172 -4.05 5.24 -24.64
CA ASP A 172 -4.72 6.38 -25.27
C ASP A 172 -3.89 7.05 -26.38
N ARG A 173 -2.56 7.11 -26.25
CA ARG A 173 -1.69 7.84 -27.21
C ARG A 173 -0.84 6.94 -28.11
N ALA A 174 -0.45 5.75 -27.67
CA ALA A 174 0.54 4.94 -28.38
C ALA A 174 -0.08 3.89 -29.33
N ARG A 175 -1.41 3.75 -29.39
CA ARG A 175 -2.02 2.63 -30.10
C ARG A 175 -2.33 2.89 -31.58
N LEU A 176 -2.53 4.14 -31.95
CA LEU A 176 -2.70 4.53 -33.36
C LEU A 176 -1.37 4.61 -34.10
N PHE A 177 -0.27 4.89 -33.39
CA PHE A 177 1.05 5.05 -33.98
C PHE A 177 2.05 4.17 -33.23
N LYS A 178 2.65 3.19 -33.91
CA LYS A 178 3.67 2.25 -33.38
C LYS A 178 4.98 2.98 -33.02
N GLY A 179 4.93 3.98 -32.15
CA GLY A 179 6.08 4.78 -31.71
C GLY A 179 6.74 5.68 -32.78
N ARG A 180 6.39 5.54 -34.06
CA ARG A 180 6.90 6.37 -35.16
C ARG A 180 5.76 7.19 -35.77
N ALA A 181 6.04 8.44 -36.14
CA ALA A 181 5.10 9.27 -36.88
C ALA A 181 4.85 8.63 -38.25
N GLN A 182 3.66 8.06 -38.45
CA GLN A 182 3.23 7.50 -39.72
C GLN A 182 2.25 8.46 -40.39
N VAL A 183 2.47 8.75 -41.67
CA VAL A 183 1.50 9.45 -42.51
C VAL A 183 0.57 8.37 -43.06
N LEU A 184 -0.65 8.30 -42.53
CA LEU A 184 -1.68 7.37 -42.97
C LEU A 184 -2.61 8.06 -43.96
N SER A 185 -3.02 7.34 -45.00
CA SER A 185 -4.14 7.78 -45.83
C SER A 185 -5.45 7.76 -45.02
N SER A 186 -6.44 8.54 -45.45
CA SER A 186 -7.75 8.61 -44.79
C SER A 186 -8.39 7.21 -44.64
N ASP A 187 -8.31 6.39 -45.69
CA ASP A 187 -8.89 5.04 -45.69
C ASP A 187 -8.16 4.10 -44.71
N GLU A 188 -6.83 4.16 -44.69
CA GLU A 188 -5.98 3.36 -43.78
C GLU A 188 -6.30 3.69 -42.31
N PHE A 189 -6.44 4.99 -42.00
CA PHE A 189 -6.81 5.44 -40.66
C PHE A 189 -8.19 4.89 -40.25
N THR A 190 -9.19 4.96 -41.13
CA THR A 190 -10.54 4.45 -40.81
C THR A 190 -10.56 2.94 -40.61
N ASN A 191 -9.80 2.18 -41.40
CA ASN A 191 -9.68 0.73 -41.25
C ASN A 191 -8.98 0.37 -39.93
N GLN A 192 -7.88 1.05 -39.59
CA GLN A 192 -7.17 0.82 -38.33
C GLN A 192 -8.06 1.12 -37.11
N VAL A 193 -8.86 2.19 -37.15
CA VAL A 193 -9.83 2.50 -36.09
C VAL A 193 -10.92 1.42 -35.97
N LYS A 194 -11.42 0.89 -37.11
CA LYS A 194 -12.40 -0.21 -37.12
C LYS A 194 -11.81 -1.47 -36.48
N ASP A 195 -10.60 -1.85 -36.87
CA ASP A 195 -9.92 -3.05 -36.35
C ASP A 195 -9.64 -2.92 -34.85
N MET A 196 -9.19 -1.74 -34.39
CA MET A 196 -8.99 -1.47 -32.97
C MET A 196 -10.30 -1.58 -32.17
N ASN A 197 -11.40 -1.07 -32.72
CA ASN A 197 -12.71 -1.16 -32.07
C ASN A 197 -13.25 -2.60 -32.06
N ALA A 198 -13.05 -3.36 -33.14
CA ALA A 198 -13.40 -4.78 -33.19
C ALA A 198 -12.59 -5.59 -32.17
N ALA A 199 -11.28 -5.36 -32.08
CA ALA A 199 -10.41 -6.01 -31.10
C ALA A 199 -10.80 -5.65 -29.65
N LYS A 200 -11.17 -4.39 -29.37
CA LYS A 200 -11.71 -3.99 -28.05
C LYS A 200 -12.98 -4.77 -27.70
N LYS A 201 -13.94 -4.84 -28.63
CA LYS A 201 -15.19 -5.60 -28.42
C LYS A 201 -14.94 -7.09 -28.13
N LEU A 202 -14.03 -7.73 -28.86
CA LEU A 202 -13.67 -9.13 -28.61
C LEU A 202 -13.02 -9.32 -27.24
N LYS A 203 -12.10 -8.43 -26.83
CA LYS A 203 -11.49 -8.46 -25.50
C LYS A 203 -12.51 -8.27 -24.38
N ASP A 204 -13.45 -7.34 -24.55
CA ASP A 204 -14.49 -7.08 -23.55
C ASP A 204 -15.48 -8.24 -23.45
N ALA A 205 -15.86 -8.85 -24.58
CA ALA A 205 -16.65 -10.09 -24.59
C ALA A 205 -15.93 -11.24 -23.88
N GLY A 206 -14.62 -11.42 -24.12
CA GLY A 206 -13.81 -12.42 -23.43
C GLY A 206 -13.72 -12.21 -21.91
N LYS A 207 -13.62 -10.95 -21.46
CA LYS A 207 -13.66 -10.61 -20.02
C LYS A 207 -15.01 -10.95 -19.39
N GLU A 208 -16.10 -10.70 -20.10
CA GLU A 208 -17.45 -11.02 -19.62
C GLU A 208 -17.65 -12.52 -19.46
N VAL A 209 -17.23 -13.32 -20.45
CA VAL A 209 -17.26 -14.79 -20.34
C VAL A 209 -16.43 -15.26 -19.15
N LYS A 210 -15.21 -14.74 -18.96
CA LYS A 210 -14.37 -15.07 -17.79
C LYS A 210 -14.99 -14.66 -16.45
N ARG A 211 -15.81 -13.59 -16.42
CA ARG A 211 -16.53 -13.18 -15.21
C ARG A 211 -17.65 -14.19 -14.90
N ILE A 212 -18.47 -14.50 -15.90
CA ILE A 212 -19.58 -15.46 -15.77
C ILE A 212 -19.07 -16.83 -15.30
N THR A 213 -17.97 -17.34 -15.87
CA THR A 213 -17.41 -18.63 -15.44
C THR A 213 -16.88 -18.59 -14.00
N ARG A 214 -16.28 -17.48 -13.55
CA ARG A 214 -15.85 -17.30 -12.15
C ARG A 214 -17.03 -17.27 -11.18
N GLU A 215 -18.10 -16.57 -11.55
CA GLU A 215 -19.32 -16.50 -10.76
C GLU A 215 -19.97 -17.88 -10.64
N GLY A 216 -20.12 -18.62 -11.76
CA GLY A 216 -20.62 -19.99 -11.72
C GLY A 216 -19.76 -20.95 -10.89
N LYS A 217 -18.42 -20.85 -10.98
CA LYS A 217 -17.50 -21.65 -10.11
C LYS A 217 -17.64 -21.30 -8.64
N LYS A 218 -17.97 -20.05 -8.31
CA LYS A 218 -18.22 -19.61 -6.93
C LYS A 218 -19.54 -20.19 -6.40
N GLU A 219 -20.61 -20.13 -7.19
CA GLU A 219 -21.92 -20.69 -6.82
C GLU A 219 -21.83 -22.21 -6.58
N LEU A 220 -21.18 -22.95 -7.50
CA LEU A 220 -20.94 -24.38 -7.32
C LEU A 220 -20.15 -24.70 -6.04
N ARG A 221 -19.16 -23.88 -5.69
CA ARG A 221 -18.40 -24.06 -4.45
C ARG A 221 -19.28 -23.84 -3.22
N GLU A 222 -20.13 -22.82 -3.23
CA GLU A 222 -21.05 -22.53 -2.12
C GLU A 222 -22.09 -23.65 -1.94
N GLU A 223 -22.60 -24.23 -3.04
CA GLU A 223 -23.50 -25.39 -2.99
C GLU A 223 -22.82 -26.62 -2.37
N LEU A 224 -21.61 -26.98 -2.83
CA LEU A 224 -20.86 -28.10 -2.25
C LEU A 224 -20.50 -27.89 -0.78
N GLU A 225 -20.25 -26.65 -0.35
CA GLU A 225 -20.00 -26.33 1.05
C GLU A 225 -21.26 -26.50 1.90
N LYS A 226 -22.45 -26.12 1.39
CA LYS A 226 -23.73 -26.37 2.05
C LYS A 226 -24.01 -27.87 2.20
N GLU A 227 -23.81 -28.64 1.13
CA GLU A 227 -23.97 -30.10 1.19
C GLU A 227 -23.03 -30.76 2.19
N TRP A 228 -21.77 -30.31 2.21
CA TRP A 228 -20.78 -30.81 3.17
C TRP A 228 -21.12 -30.47 4.61
N ALA A 229 -21.67 -29.27 4.87
CA ALA A 229 -22.16 -28.89 6.18
C ALA A 229 -23.29 -29.80 6.65
N GLN A 230 -24.29 -30.05 5.79
CA GLN A 230 -25.38 -30.99 6.08
C GLN A 230 -24.88 -32.41 6.33
N MET A 231 -23.87 -32.88 5.58
CA MET A 231 -23.27 -34.20 5.80
C MET A 231 -22.58 -34.29 7.17
N LYS A 232 -21.91 -33.22 7.62
CA LYS A 232 -21.32 -33.16 8.96
C LYS A 232 -22.36 -33.20 10.06
N GLU A 233 -23.45 -32.44 9.92
CA GLU A 233 -24.54 -32.41 10.91
C GLU A 233 -25.16 -33.80 11.07
N ARG A 234 -25.48 -34.46 9.95
CA ARG A 234 -25.97 -35.85 9.97
C ARG A 234 -24.98 -36.80 10.62
N HIS A 235 -23.69 -36.65 10.33
CA HIS A 235 -22.65 -37.49 10.92
C HIS A 235 -22.53 -37.28 12.44
N ILE A 236 -22.63 -36.04 12.92
CA ILE A 236 -22.62 -35.74 14.36
C ILE A 236 -23.80 -36.44 15.04
N ALA A 237 -25.01 -36.33 14.50
CA ALA A 237 -26.19 -37.01 15.04
C ALA A 237 -26.02 -38.54 15.06
N VAL A 238 -25.47 -39.13 14.00
CA VAL A 238 -25.18 -40.57 13.93
C VAL A 238 -24.11 -41.00 14.95
N VAL A 239 -23.07 -40.18 15.15
CA VAL A 239 -22.02 -40.46 16.15
C VAL A 239 -22.56 -40.33 17.57
N GLU A 240 -23.50 -39.42 17.83
CA GLU A 240 -24.16 -39.28 19.11
C GLU A 240 -25.01 -40.52 19.45
N ILE A 241 -25.85 -40.98 18.52
CA ILE A 241 -26.63 -42.22 18.66
C ILE A 241 -25.69 -43.42 18.90
N TRP A 242 -24.65 -43.56 18.07
CA TRP A 242 -23.65 -44.63 18.22
C TRP A 242 -22.95 -44.58 19.60
N SER A 243 -22.64 -43.38 20.09
CA SER A 243 -22.01 -43.19 21.40
C SER A 243 -22.94 -43.61 22.54
N GLN A 244 -24.25 -43.31 22.43
CA GLN A 244 -25.27 -43.75 23.38
C GLN A 244 -25.38 -45.28 23.39
N GLU A 245 -25.54 -45.91 22.23
CA GLU A 245 -25.59 -47.38 22.09
C GLU A 245 -24.33 -48.06 22.66
N CYS A 246 -23.14 -47.51 22.37
CA CYS A 246 -21.89 -48.04 22.93
C CYS A 246 -21.85 -47.92 24.45
N SER A 247 -22.39 -46.83 25.03
CA SER A 247 -22.45 -46.65 26.48
C SER A 247 -23.39 -47.67 27.15
N GLU A 248 -24.54 -47.97 26.51
CA GLU A 248 -25.49 -48.98 26.98
C GLU A 248 -24.90 -50.40 26.91
N LEU A 249 -24.22 -50.75 25.82
CA LEU A 249 -23.54 -52.05 25.67
C LEU A 249 -22.40 -52.22 26.68
N LEU A 250 -21.67 -51.16 26.99
CA LEU A 250 -20.65 -51.19 28.05
C LEU A 250 -21.28 -51.41 29.43
N ALA A 251 -22.41 -50.76 29.73
CA ALA A 251 -23.16 -50.98 30.97
C ALA A 251 -23.67 -52.43 31.08
N ALA A 252 -24.01 -53.07 29.95
CA ALA A 252 -24.38 -54.48 29.86
C ALA A 252 -23.17 -55.46 29.96
N LYS A 253 -21.95 -54.97 30.23
CA LYS A 253 -20.69 -55.75 30.34
C LYS A 253 -20.26 -56.46 29.04
N THR A 254 -20.67 -55.95 27.89
CA THR A 254 -20.20 -56.47 26.59
C THR A 254 -18.69 -56.22 26.43
N LYS A 255 -17.94 -57.14 25.82
CA LYS A 255 -16.49 -56.95 25.61
C LYS A 255 -16.27 -55.86 24.57
N LYS A 256 -15.23 -55.04 24.74
CA LYS A 256 -14.91 -53.91 23.82
C LYS A 256 -14.71 -54.31 22.35
N LYS A 257 -14.30 -55.56 22.09
CA LYS A 257 -14.10 -56.08 20.72
C LYS A 257 -15.42 -56.29 19.97
N ASP A 258 -16.52 -56.41 20.70
CA ASP A 258 -17.85 -56.71 20.16
C ASP A 258 -18.70 -55.43 20.01
N LEU A 259 -18.13 -54.25 20.31
CA LEU A 259 -18.80 -52.96 20.11
C LEU A 259 -18.91 -52.63 18.61
N PRO A 260 -20.02 -51.98 18.18
CA PRO A 260 -20.16 -51.56 16.81
C PRO A 260 -19.02 -50.60 16.41
N PRO A 261 -18.46 -50.71 15.19
CA PRO A 261 -17.39 -49.83 14.74
C PRO A 261 -17.89 -48.39 14.65
N LYS A 262 -16.99 -47.43 14.94
CA LYS A 262 -17.33 -46.01 14.85
C LYS A 262 -17.74 -45.63 13.41
N PRO A 263 -18.88 -44.93 13.23
CA PRO A 263 -19.28 -44.40 11.92
C PRO A 263 -18.15 -43.58 11.30
N LYS A 264 -17.95 -43.72 9.98
CA LYS A 264 -16.95 -42.96 9.22
C LYS A 264 -17.64 -41.81 8.47
N LEU A 265 -17.03 -40.63 8.47
CA LEU A 265 -17.49 -39.51 7.66
C LEU A 265 -17.14 -39.79 6.19
N GLY A 266 -18.08 -39.49 5.28
CA GLY A 266 -17.85 -39.56 3.83
C GLY A 266 -16.74 -38.61 3.38
N LYS A 267 -16.22 -38.80 2.15
CA LYS A 267 -15.26 -37.85 1.57
C LYS A 267 -15.96 -36.52 1.28
N LYS A 268 -15.21 -35.41 1.41
CA LYS A 268 -15.71 -34.08 1.04
C LYS A 268 -16.05 -34.06 -0.46
N PRO A 269 -17.24 -33.56 -0.86
CA PRO A 269 -17.54 -33.32 -2.27
C PRO A 269 -16.47 -32.40 -2.89
N GLN A 270 -15.97 -32.79 -4.06
CA GLN A 270 -15.00 -32.01 -4.81
C GLN A 270 -15.68 -31.45 -6.05
N ILE A 271 -15.37 -30.21 -6.39
CA ILE A 271 -15.74 -29.66 -7.70
C ILE A 271 -15.06 -30.57 -8.72
N PRO A 272 -15.79 -31.11 -9.71
CA PRO A 272 -15.16 -31.86 -10.80
C PRO A 272 -14.00 -31.01 -11.30
N ALA A 273 -12.79 -31.58 -11.33
CA ALA A 273 -11.71 -30.94 -12.03
C ALA A 273 -12.19 -30.86 -13.47
N GLU A 274 -12.67 -29.69 -13.89
CA GLU A 274 -12.70 -29.36 -15.30
C GLU A 274 -11.25 -29.62 -15.72
N GLU A 275 -11.03 -30.68 -16.51
CA GLU A 275 -9.74 -30.90 -17.14
C GLU A 275 -9.42 -29.57 -17.79
N ASP A 276 -8.36 -28.92 -17.29
CA ASP A 276 -7.87 -27.63 -17.74
C ASP A 276 -7.41 -27.78 -19.20
N ASN A 277 -8.37 -27.94 -20.11
CA ASN A 277 -8.26 -27.66 -21.53
C ASN A 277 -8.39 -26.15 -21.77
N GLU A 278 -8.13 -25.33 -20.73
CA GLU A 278 -7.34 -24.11 -20.91
C GLU A 278 -5.91 -24.54 -21.24
N HIS A 279 -5.74 -25.07 -22.46
CA HIS A 279 -4.52 -24.87 -23.20
C HIS A 279 -4.37 -23.35 -23.22
N ASP A 280 -3.54 -22.90 -22.30
CA ASP A 280 -3.13 -21.55 -22.02
C ASP A 280 -3.03 -20.83 -23.37
N LEU A 281 -4.13 -20.20 -23.79
CA LEU A 281 -4.10 -19.02 -24.65
C LEU A 281 -3.46 -17.97 -23.74
N LYS A 282 -2.17 -18.18 -23.47
CA LYS A 282 -1.22 -17.12 -23.40
C LYS A 282 -1.52 -16.34 -24.65
N ASP A 283 -2.31 -15.29 -24.47
CA ASP A 283 -2.05 -14.03 -25.11
C ASP A 283 -0.54 -13.76 -24.86
N GLU A 284 0.34 -14.48 -25.57
CA GLU A 284 1.49 -13.86 -26.20
C GLU A 284 0.88 -12.79 -27.09
N VAL A 285 0.48 -11.69 -26.45
CA VAL A 285 0.77 -10.39 -27.00
C VAL A 285 2.27 -10.45 -27.18
N ILE A 286 2.67 -10.88 -28.38
CA ILE A 286 3.99 -10.63 -28.93
C ILE A 286 4.10 -9.11 -28.80
N ASP A 287 4.71 -8.69 -27.70
CA ASP A 287 5.27 -7.37 -27.57
C ASP A 287 6.36 -7.37 -28.62
N ASP A 288 6.01 -6.91 -29.83
CA ASP A 288 6.93 -6.64 -30.93
C ASP A 288 7.88 -5.52 -30.45
N GLY A 289 8.75 -5.87 -29.52
CA GLY A 289 9.88 -5.09 -29.07
C GLY A 289 10.90 -5.07 -30.18
N ASP A 290 10.96 -3.91 -30.84
CA ASP A 290 12.12 -3.29 -31.49
C ASP A 290 12.92 -4.10 -32.53
N VAL A 291 12.70 -3.72 -33.81
CA VAL A 291 13.76 -3.54 -34.82
C VAL A 291 13.69 -2.11 -35.40
#